data_AF-A0A7C6P8U7-F1
#
_entry.id   AF-A0A7C6P8U7-F1
#
_cell.length_a   1.000
_cell.length_b   1.000
_cell.length_c   1.000
_cell.angle_alpha   90.00
_cell.angle_beta   90.00
_cell.angle_gamma   90.00
#
_symmetry.space_group_name_H-M   'P 1'
#
loop_
_entity.id
_entity.type
_entity.pdbx_description
1 polymer ?
#
loop_
_entity_poly.entity_id
_entity_poly.type
_entity_poly.pdbx_seq_one_letter_code
_entity_poly.pdbx_strand_id
1 'polypeptide(L)'
;MTISNNKNNSVPHIANLLTNILIHYPEIATMKLEPKTQVVKFSFYLKNIPQKVKKIEQYLQQILQTYYYLENVEATVSSFLFQQLEHFTIMEYQRDIISLSQKEITLIIDLLKEEFGVSLITDEDDLLLVDDMTLHEELVNYMLENVKANIELIALRDEGKVVVYNK
;
A
#
# COMPACT_ATOMS: atom_id res chain seq x y z
N MET A 1 28.29 -17.45 28.28
CA MET A 1 28.07 -16.16 27.60
C MET A 1 27.37 -16.46 26.30
N THR A 2 26.09 -16.14 26.20
CA THR A 2 25.26 -16.47 25.05
C THR A 2 24.49 -15.20 24.70
N ILE A 3 24.76 -14.61 23.54
CA ILE A 3 23.85 -13.66 22.91
C ILE A 3 23.72 -14.14 21.46
N SER A 4 22.74 -15.01 21.25
CA SER A 4 22.35 -15.54 19.95
C SER A 4 21.32 -14.61 19.28
N ASN A 5 21.50 -14.43 17.97
CA ASN A 5 20.46 -14.30 16.93
C ASN A 5 19.11 -13.69 17.33
N ASN A 6 18.89 -12.41 16.98
CA ASN A 6 17.54 -11.84 16.97
C ASN A 6 17.29 -10.87 15.79
N LYS A 7 17.88 -11.14 14.61
CA LYS A 7 17.67 -10.34 13.38
C LYS A 7 16.81 -11.01 12.31
N ASN A 8 16.51 -12.32 12.43
CA ASN A 8 15.86 -13.10 11.36
C ASN A 8 14.37 -13.41 11.56
N ASN A 9 13.77 -13.09 12.72
CA ASN A 9 12.38 -13.50 13.00
C ASN A 9 11.30 -12.54 12.47
N SER A 10 11.67 -11.34 11.99
CA SER A 10 10.70 -10.34 11.52
C SER A 10 10.35 -10.44 10.04
N VAL A 11 11.25 -10.98 9.19
CA VAL A 11 11.03 -11.06 7.73
C VAL A 11 9.77 -11.85 7.37
N PRO A 12 9.52 -13.06 7.91
CA PRO A 12 8.30 -13.80 7.60
C PRO A 12 7.04 -13.06 8.03
N HIS A 13 7.11 -12.33 9.15
CA HIS A 13 5.97 -11.58 9.67
C HIS A 13 5.61 -10.38 8.78
N ILE A 14 6.63 -9.64 8.32
CA ILE A 14 6.43 -8.51 7.42
C ILE A 14 6.00 -8.99 6.03
N ALA A 15 6.57 -10.08 5.53
CA ALA A 15 6.11 -10.70 4.30
C ALA A 15 4.63 -11.13 4.39
N ASN A 16 4.21 -11.70 5.52
CA ASN A 16 2.81 -12.04 5.78
C ASN A 16 1.92 -10.79 5.87
N LEU A 17 2.39 -9.70 6.49
CA LEU A 17 1.68 -8.41 6.49
C LEU A 17 1.42 -7.92 5.07
N LEU A 18 2.48 -7.80 4.26
CA LEU A 18 2.37 -7.34 2.87
C LEU A 18 1.44 -8.25 2.06
N THR A 19 1.55 -9.56 2.29
CA THR A 19 0.68 -10.55 1.64
C THR A 19 -0.79 -10.34 2.00
N ASN A 20 -1.09 -10.20 3.29
CA ASN A 20 -2.45 -9.93 3.75
C ASN A 20 -2.99 -8.63 3.15
N ILE A 21 -2.25 -7.52 3.23
CA ILE A 21 -2.69 -6.24 2.65
C ILE A 21 -3.00 -6.41 1.16
N LEU A 22 -2.11 -7.03 0.39
CA LEU A 22 -2.36 -7.24 -1.03
C LEU A 22 -3.59 -8.09 -1.29
N ILE A 23 -3.80 -9.20 -0.55
CA ILE A 23 -5.01 -10.05 -0.68
C ILE A 23 -6.30 -9.24 -0.45
N HIS A 24 -6.34 -8.39 0.57
CA HIS A 24 -7.54 -7.63 0.92
C HIS A 24 -7.80 -6.42 0.02
N TYR A 25 -6.77 -5.88 -0.63
CA TYR A 25 -6.87 -4.73 -1.52
C TYR A 25 -6.37 -5.11 -2.92
N PRO A 26 -7.20 -5.76 -3.75
CA PRO A 26 -6.80 -6.23 -5.09
C PRO A 26 -6.43 -5.10 -6.06
N GLU A 27 -6.72 -3.85 -5.71
CA GLU A 27 -6.32 -2.66 -6.46
C GLU A 27 -4.83 -2.33 -6.31
N ILE A 28 -4.19 -2.78 -5.23
CA ILE A 28 -2.76 -2.56 -5.01
C ILE A 28 -1.98 -3.55 -5.88
N ALA A 29 -1.30 -3.05 -6.90
CA ALA A 29 -0.46 -3.87 -7.78
C ALA A 29 0.85 -4.29 -7.10
N THR A 30 1.51 -3.33 -6.43
CA THR A 30 2.75 -3.60 -5.70
C THR A 30 2.83 -2.80 -4.41
N MET A 31 3.45 -3.38 -3.38
CA MET A 31 3.89 -2.69 -2.17
C MET A 31 5.39 -2.82 -2.02
N LYS A 32 6.07 -1.69 -1.78
CA LYS A 32 7.51 -1.67 -1.53
C LYS A 32 7.81 -1.00 -0.20
N LEU A 33 8.56 -1.68 0.66
CA LEU A 33 9.09 -1.14 1.90
C LEU A 33 10.53 -0.65 1.71
N GLU A 34 10.76 0.63 1.97
CA GLU A 34 12.05 1.30 1.88
C GLU A 34 12.56 1.60 3.31
N PRO A 35 13.33 0.69 3.92
CA PRO A 35 13.71 0.79 5.34
C PRO A 35 14.60 2.01 5.64
N LYS A 36 15.42 2.44 4.68
CA LYS A 36 16.32 3.59 4.87
C LYS A 36 15.56 4.89 5.02
N THR A 37 14.45 5.03 4.32
CA THR A 37 13.61 6.24 4.33
C THR A 37 12.38 6.07 5.21
N GLN A 38 12.14 4.88 5.76
CA GLN A 38 10.92 4.55 6.52
C GLN A 38 9.64 4.85 5.73
N VAL A 39 9.67 4.57 4.42
CA VAL A 39 8.56 4.83 3.49
C VAL A 39 8.06 3.51 2.93
N VAL A 40 6.74 3.38 2.84
CA VAL A 40 6.07 2.38 2.01
C VAL A 40 5.56 3.06 0.74
N LYS A 41 5.71 2.35 -0.38
CA LYS A 41 5.22 2.77 -1.69
C LYS A 41 4.15 1.79 -2.14
N PHE A 42 2.97 2.31 -2.43
CA PHE A 42 1.86 1.58 -3.02
C PHE A 42 1.77 1.95 -4.49
N SER A 43 1.76 0.96 -5.38
CA SER A 43 1.59 1.22 -6.80
C SER A 43 0.26 0.66 -7.29
N PHE A 44 -0.40 1.45 -8.12
CA PHE A 44 -1.68 1.17 -8.74
C PHE A 44 -1.54 1.32 -10.24
N TYR A 45 -2.21 0.46 -11.00
CA TYR A 45 -2.21 0.54 -12.46
C TYR A 45 -3.54 1.12 -12.95
N LEU A 46 -3.45 2.14 -13.80
CA LEU A 46 -4.60 2.87 -14.32
C LEU A 46 -4.63 2.74 -15.85
N LYS A 47 -5.73 2.21 -16.41
CA LYS A 47 -6.02 2.25 -17.85
C LYS A 47 -6.24 3.70 -18.25
N ASN A 48 -5.47 4.18 -19.24
CA ASN A 48 -5.67 5.49 -19.88
C ASN A 48 -6.03 6.62 -18.92
N ILE A 49 -5.04 7.21 -18.28
CA ILE A 49 -5.28 8.35 -17.40
C ILE A 49 -5.93 9.53 -18.13
N PRO A 50 -6.91 10.22 -17.53
CA PRO A 50 -7.44 11.47 -18.07
C PRO A 50 -6.36 12.56 -18.06
N GLN A 51 -6.41 13.51 -19.01
CA GLN A 51 -5.51 14.68 -19.15
C GLN A 51 -5.37 15.59 -17.89
N LYS A 52 -5.96 15.23 -16.75
CA LYS A 52 -6.12 16.02 -15.54
C LYS A 52 -5.43 15.41 -14.30
N VAL A 53 -4.31 14.70 -14.46
CA VAL A 53 -3.50 14.12 -13.35
C VAL A 53 -3.36 15.07 -12.17
N LYS A 54 -2.93 16.31 -12.44
CA LYS A 54 -2.69 17.31 -11.40
C LYS A 54 -3.95 17.64 -10.57
N LYS A 55 -5.13 17.61 -11.18
CA LYS A 55 -6.38 17.88 -10.45
C LYS A 55 -6.73 16.74 -9.51
N ILE A 56 -6.53 15.50 -9.97
CA ILE A 56 -6.77 14.30 -9.16
C ILE A 56 -5.76 14.25 -8.01
N GLU A 57 -4.49 14.47 -8.28
CA GLU A 57 -3.45 14.57 -7.25
C GLU A 57 -3.83 15.60 -6.17
N GLN A 58 -4.25 16.80 -6.58
CA GLN A 58 -4.69 17.84 -5.65
C GLN A 58 -5.91 17.44 -4.83
N TYR A 59 -6.88 16.76 -5.46
CA TYR A 59 -8.09 16.27 -4.80
C TYR A 59 -7.74 15.20 -3.74
N LEU A 60 -6.97 14.18 -4.11
CA LEU A 60 -6.53 13.12 -3.20
C LEU A 60 -5.72 13.70 -2.03
N GLN A 61 -4.80 14.62 -2.32
CA GLN A 61 -4.03 15.28 -1.27
C GLN A 61 -4.93 16.06 -0.32
N GLN A 62 -5.94 16.79 -0.80
CA GLN A 62 -6.85 17.56 0.06
C GLN A 62 -7.66 16.66 0.99
N ILE A 63 -8.14 15.51 0.49
CA ILE A 63 -8.88 14.55 1.32
C ILE A 63 -7.97 13.95 2.39
N LEU A 64 -6.76 13.54 2.02
CA LEU A 64 -5.79 13.00 2.99
C LEU A 64 -5.40 14.03 4.05
N GLN A 65 -5.17 15.29 3.67
CA GLN A 65 -4.88 16.35 4.65
C GLN A 65 -6.06 16.58 5.61
N THR A 66 -7.30 16.47 5.11
CA THR A 66 -8.50 16.56 5.94
C THR A 66 -8.57 15.37 6.90
N TYR A 67 -8.34 14.16 6.41
CA TYR A 67 -8.26 12.95 7.24
C TYR A 67 -7.19 13.07 8.33
N TYR A 68 -5.98 13.51 7.98
CA TYR A 68 -4.89 13.68 8.95
C TYR A 68 -5.25 14.68 10.04
N TYR A 69 -5.91 15.79 9.68
CA TYR A 69 -6.38 16.77 10.64
C TYR A 69 -7.44 16.19 11.60
N LEU A 70 -8.39 15.40 11.09
CA LEU A 70 -9.46 14.81 11.88
C LEU A 70 -8.96 13.71 12.84
N GLU A 71 -8.04 12.87 12.36
CA GLU A 71 -7.50 11.74 13.12
C GLU A 71 -6.24 12.10 13.94
N ASN A 72 -5.80 13.36 13.91
CA ASN A 72 -4.55 13.84 14.52
C ASN A 72 -3.31 13.04 14.09
N VAL A 73 -3.21 12.74 12.80
CA VAL A 73 -2.09 12.00 12.21
C VAL A 73 -1.00 12.98 11.76
N GLU A 74 0.21 12.80 12.28
CA GLU A 74 1.39 13.58 11.85
C GLU A 74 2.16 12.84 10.75
N ALA A 75 1.66 12.98 9.51
CA ALA A 75 2.31 12.41 8.33
C ALA A 75 3.57 13.21 7.93
N THR A 76 4.73 12.55 7.91
CA THR A 76 5.99 13.14 7.43
C THR A 76 6.18 12.98 5.93
N VAL A 77 5.62 11.91 5.36
CA VAL A 77 5.59 11.64 3.92
C VAL A 77 4.17 11.27 3.53
N SER A 78 3.62 11.96 2.55
CA SER A 78 2.33 11.65 1.92
C SER A 78 2.30 12.34 0.56
N SER A 79 2.63 11.60 -0.50
CA SER A 79 2.70 12.15 -1.86
C SER A 79 2.25 11.15 -2.90
N PHE A 80 1.81 11.66 -4.04
CA PHE A 80 1.47 10.87 -5.21
C PHE A 80 2.45 11.16 -6.35
N LEU A 81 2.81 10.13 -7.09
CA LEU A 81 3.57 10.23 -8.33
C LEU A 81 2.81 9.50 -9.44
N PHE A 82 2.86 10.05 -10.64
CA PHE A 82 2.20 9.47 -11.81
C PHE A 82 3.23 9.28 -12.90
N GLN A 83 3.42 8.04 -13.33
CA GLN A 83 4.30 7.67 -14.43
C GLN A 83 3.47 7.13 -15.59
N GLN A 84 3.19 8.00 -16.56
CA GLN A 84 2.50 7.60 -17.77
C GLN A 84 3.41 6.73 -18.65
N LEU A 85 2.91 5.53 -18.99
CA LEU A 85 3.52 4.62 -19.95
C LEU A 85 2.66 4.56 -21.22
N GLU A 86 3.08 3.75 -22.20
CA GLU A 86 2.42 3.66 -23.50
C GLU A 86 0.97 3.15 -23.42
N HIS A 87 0.70 2.21 -22.51
CA HIS A 87 -0.62 1.52 -22.42
C HIS A 87 -1.37 1.77 -21.11
N PHE A 88 -0.68 2.23 -20.07
CA PHE A 88 -1.25 2.46 -18.75
C PHE A 88 -0.43 3.50 -18.00
N THR A 89 -0.93 3.96 -16.86
CA THR A 89 -0.14 4.78 -15.94
C THR A 89 0.05 4.05 -14.63
N ILE A 90 1.25 4.13 -14.09
CA ILE A 90 1.53 3.76 -12.71
C ILE A 90 1.26 4.99 -11.84
N MET A 91 0.30 4.88 -10.92
CA MET A 91 0.19 5.81 -9.81
C MET A 91 0.93 5.20 -8.62
N GLU A 92 1.85 5.95 -8.04
CA GLU A 92 2.53 5.58 -6.80
C GLU A 92 2.09 6.50 -5.68
N TYR A 93 1.65 5.93 -4.56
CA TYR A 93 1.43 6.64 -3.31
C TYR A 93 2.55 6.32 -2.34
N GLN A 94 3.28 7.35 -1.90
CA GLN A 94 4.37 7.23 -0.94
C GLN A 94 3.92 7.71 0.43
N ARG A 95 4.14 6.88 1.44
CA ARG A 95 3.69 7.12 2.80
C ARG A 95 4.72 6.69 3.84
N ASP A 96 4.95 7.48 4.89
CA ASP A 96 5.79 7.00 5.98
C ASP A 96 5.13 5.85 6.74
N ILE A 97 5.94 4.88 7.14
CA ILE A 97 5.47 3.65 7.79
C ILE A 97 4.94 3.93 9.20
N ILE A 98 5.50 4.94 9.87
CA ILE A 98 5.30 5.17 11.31
C ILE A 98 3.88 5.61 11.62
N SER A 99 3.27 6.43 10.76
CA SER A 99 1.95 7.00 10.99
C SER A 99 0.87 6.46 10.04
N LEU A 100 1.22 5.48 9.19
CA LEU A 100 0.27 4.83 8.31
C LEU A 100 -0.65 3.89 9.10
N SER A 101 -1.93 3.88 8.74
CA SER A 101 -2.96 3.02 9.34
C SER A 101 -3.75 2.26 8.28
N GLN A 102 -4.41 1.18 8.68
CA GLN A 102 -5.31 0.44 7.78
C GLN A 102 -6.48 1.30 7.28
N LYS A 103 -7.03 2.19 8.12
CA LYS A 103 -8.10 3.12 7.74
C LYS A 103 -7.68 4.03 6.61
N GLU A 104 -6.45 4.51 6.64
CA GLU A 104 -5.89 5.35 5.59
C GLU A 104 -5.71 4.59 4.27
N ILE A 105 -5.20 3.34 4.33
CA ILE A 105 -5.12 2.47 3.15
C ILE A 105 -6.53 2.28 2.56
N THR A 106 -7.52 1.93 3.39
CA THR A 106 -8.91 1.73 2.97
C THR A 106 -9.48 2.99 2.31
N LEU A 107 -9.29 4.15 2.94
CA LEU A 107 -9.73 5.44 2.41
C LEU A 107 -9.15 5.71 1.02
N ILE A 108 -7.85 5.49 0.83
CA ILE A 108 -7.21 5.70 -0.47
C ILE A 108 -7.80 4.75 -1.51
N ILE A 109 -7.98 3.47 -1.17
CA ILE A 109 -8.57 2.50 -2.09
C ILE A 109 -9.98 2.92 -2.50
N ASP A 110 -10.81 3.33 -1.55
CA ASP A 110 -12.18 3.78 -1.82
C ASP A 110 -12.22 5.02 -2.70
N LEU A 111 -11.34 6.00 -2.46
CA LEU A 111 -11.20 7.19 -3.31
C LEU A 111 -10.76 6.84 -4.73
N LEU A 112 -9.82 5.90 -4.88
CA LEU A 112 -9.36 5.46 -6.20
C LEU A 112 -10.46 4.70 -6.94
N LYS A 113 -11.27 3.90 -6.25
CA LYS A 113 -12.44 3.24 -6.82
C LYS A 113 -13.48 4.26 -7.28
N GLU A 114 -13.75 5.29 -6.48
CA GLU A 114 -14.69 6.36 -6.82
C GLU A 114 -14.22 7.16 -8.04
N GLU A 115 -12.95 7.57 -8.05
CA GLU A 115 -12.40 8.44 -9.10
C GLU A 115 -12.11 7.69 -10.41
N PHE A 116 -11.63 6.45 -10.35
CA PHE A 116 -11.15 5.71 -11.51
C PHE A 116 -12.04 4.54 -11.93
N GLY A 117 -12.82 3.95 -11.01
CA GLY A 117 -13.73 2.84 -11.30
C GLY A 117 -13.09 1.75 -12.16
N VAL A 118 -13.69 1.47 -13.33
CA VAL A 118 -13.22 0.45 -14.29
C VAL A 118 -11.84 0.73 -14.91
N SER A 119 -11.33 1.96 -14.77
CA SER A 119 -9.97 2.32 -15.20
C SER A 119 -8.92 1.88 -14.19
N LEU A 120 -9.29 1.60 -12.93
CA LEU A 120 -8.40 0.99 -11.95
C LEU A 120 -8.23 -0.50 -12.28
N ILE A 121 -7.02 -0.91 -12.62
CA ILE A 121 -6.72 -2.29 -12.96
C ILE A 121 -6.64 -3.10 -11.67
N THR A 122 -7.39 -4.20 -11.64
CA THR A 122 -7.40 -5.19 -10.57
C THR A 122 -7.26 -6.58 -11.21
N ASP A 123 -6.75 -7.56 -10.47
CA ASP A 123 -6.85 -8.96 -10.90
C ASP A 123 -8.30 -9.42 -10.71
N GLU A 124 -9.03 -9.59 -11.82
CA GLU A 124 -10.47 -9.91 -11.84
C GLU A 124 -10.80 -11.29 -11.23
N ASP A 125 -9.83 -12.19 -11.11
CA ASP A 125 -10.03 -13.58 -10.65
C ASP A 125 -10.23 -13.72 -9.12
N ASP A 126 -9.92 -12.71 -8.32
CA ASP A 126 -9.95 -12.80 -6.83
C ASP A 126 -11.28 -12.34 -6.19
N LEU A 127 -12.20 -11.73 -6.96
CA LEU A 127 -13.47 -11.20 -6.41
C LEU A 127 -14.43 -12.29 -5.88
N LEU A 128 -14.17 -13.57 -6.16
CA LEU A 128 -15.04 -14.70 -5.82
C LEU A 128 -14.65 -15.46 -4.54
N LEU A 129 -13.57 -15.08 -3.84
CA LEU A 129 -13.07 -15.84 -2.67
C LEU A 129 -13.00 -15.04 -1.36
N VAL A 130 -13.38 -13.77 -1.35
CA VAL A 130 -13.29 -12.90 -0.16
C VAL A 130 -14.62 -12.84 0.60
N ASP A 131 -15.32 -13.97 0.74
CA ASP A 131 -16.42 -14.05 1.68
C ASP A 131 -15.80 -14.33 3.06
N ASP A 132 -15.74 -13.30 3.90
CA ASP A 132 -15.42 -13.36 5.34
C ASP A 132 -13.94 -13.26 5.80
N MET A 133 -13.04 -12.67 5.01
CA MET A 133 -11.73 -12.24 5.53
C MET A 133 -11.80 -10.78 6.00
N THR A 134 -12.17 -10.55 7.26
CA THR A 134 -11.96 -9.25 7.91
C THR A 134 -10.48 -9.06 8.22
N LEU A 135 -9.82 -8.11 7.55
CA LEU A 135 -8.48 -7.68 7.92
C LEU A 135 -8.56 -6.95 9.28
N HIS A 136 -8.05 -7.58 10.33
CA HIS A 136 -8.11 -7.02 11.68
C HIS A 136 -7.18 -5.80 11.81
N GLU A 137 -7.77 -4.63 12.06
CA GLU A 137 -7.06 -3.34 12.21
C GLU A 137 -5.94 -3.41 13.25
N GLU A 138 -6.20 -4.05 14.39
CA GLU A 138 -5.21 -4.22 15.46
C GLU A 138 -3.99 -5.04 15.01
N LEU A 139 -4.20 -6.06 14.18
CA LEU A 139 -3.13 -6.90 13.67
C LEU A 139 -2.27 -6.12 12.67
N VAL A 140 -2.89 -5.39 11.75
CA VAL A 140 -2.17 -4.57 10.77
C VAL A 140 -1.38 -3.47 11.44
N ASN A 141 -1.98 -2.74 12.38
CA ASN A 141 -1.29 -1.67 13.12
C ASN A 141 -0.12 -2.22 13.93
N TYR A 142 -0.31 -3.33 14.66
CA TYR A 142 0.78 -4.01 15.36
C TYR A 142 1.89 -4.44 14.39
N MET A 143 1.54 -5.03 13.26
CA MET A 143 2.51 -5.47 12.27
C MET A 143 3.29 -4.29 11.67
N LEU A 144 2.62 -3.18 11.35
CA LEU A 144 3.20 -1.93 10.85
C LEU A 144 4.17 -1.29 11.87
N GLU A 145 3.76 -1.20 13.15
CA GLU A 145 4.60 -0.69 14.24
C GLU A 145 5.88 -1.52 14.44
N ASN A 146 5.82 -2.82 14.13
CA ASN A 146 6.91 -3.76 14.24
C ASN A 146 7.75 -3.91 12.96
N VAL A 147 7.46 -3.14 11.89
CA VAL A 147 8.36 -2.98 10.73
C VAL A 147 9.58 -2.14 11.14
N LYS A 148 10.41 -2.69 12.02
CA LYS A 148 11.77 -2.23 12.34
C LYS A 148 12.81 -3.05 11.60
N ALA A 149 12.43 -3.63 10.46
CA ALA A 149 13.34 -4.41 9.65
C ALA A 149 14.11 -3.47 8.73
N ASN A 150 15.44 -3.53 8.80
CA ASN A 150 16.33 -2.79 7.91
C ASN A 150 16.46 -3.51 6.54
N ILE A 151 15.33 -4.00 6.02
CA ILE A 151 15.25 -4.95 4.91
C ILE A 151 14.30 -4.38 3.86
N GLU A 152 14.78 -4.28 2.61
CA GLU A 152 13.98 -3.81 1.47
C GLU A 152 13.12 -4.98 0.98
N LEU A 153 11.81 -4.84 1.10
CA LEU A 153 10.84 -5.86 0.68
C LEU A 153 9.98 -5.31 -0.45
N ILE A 154 9.72 -6.16 -1.45
CA ILE A 154 8.80 -5.87 -2.54
C ILE A 154 7.79 -7.00 -2.58
N ALA A 155 6.52 -6.65 -2.39
CA ALA A 155 5.39 -7.55 -2.60
C ALA A 155 4.64 -7.12 -3.86
N LEU A 156 4.26 -8.06 -4.70
CA LEU A 156 3.53 -7.80 -5.94
C LEU A 156 2.55 -8.92 -6.26
N ARG A 157 1.52 -8.57 -7.01
CA ARG A 157 0.59 -9.53 -7.62
C ARG A 157 1.15 -10.07 -8.92
N ASP A 158 1.13 -11.39 -9.07
CA ASP A 158 1.60 -12.13 -10.23
C ASP A 158 0.63 -13.29 -10.48
N GLU A 159 -0.20 -13.17 -11.54
CA GLU A 159 -1.18 -14.18 -11.96
C GLU A 159 -2.08 -14.70 -10.82
N GLY A 160 -2.71 -13.81 -10.05
CA GLY A 160 -3.60 -14.17 -8.94
C GLY A 160 -2.88 -14.70 -7.69
N LYS A 161 -1.54 -14.55 -7.61
CA LYS A 161 -0.75 -14.86 -6.42
C LYS A 161 -0.04 -13.62 -5.92
N VAL A 162 0.20 -13.58 -4.61
CA VAL A 162 1.08 -12.57 -4.01
C VAL A 162 2.47 -13.18 -3.81
N VAL A 163 3.49 -12.49 -4.33
CA VAL A 163 4.89 -12.89 -4.18
C VAL A 163 5.64 -11.79 -3.44
N VAL A 164 6.43 -12.19 -2.43
CA VAL A 164 7.28 -11.27 -1.65
C VAL A 164 8.74 -11.59 -1.89
N TYR A 165 9.48 -10.59 -2.37
CA TYR A 165 10.91 -10.64 -2.60
C TYR A 165 11.64 -9.80 -1.55
N ASN A 166 12.77 -10.33 -1.08
CA ASN A 166 13.77 -9.60 -0.32
C ASN A 166 14.91 -9.21 -1.27
N LYS A 167 15.25 -7.92 -1.30
CA LYS A 167 16.18 -7.34 -2.28
C LYS A 167 17.58 -7.12 -1.72
#